data_AF-A0A7S3UTJ5-F1
#
_entry.id   AF-A0A7S3UTJ5-F1
#
_cell.length_a   1.000
_cell.length_b   1.000
_cell.length_c   1.000
_cell.angle_alpha   90.00
_cell.angle_beta   90.00
_cell.angle_gamma   90.00
#
_symmetry.space_group_name_H-M   'P 1'
#
loop_
_entity.id
_entity.type
_entity.pdbx_description
1 polymer ?
#
loop_
_entity_poly.entity_id
_entity_poly.type
_entity_poly.pdbx_seq_one_letter_code
_entity_poly.pdbx_strand_id
1 'polypeptide(L)'
;MMPEEKEWTEVEKRKFDDAMYEFGKEFSQIRKKYLPKKSVKQLVEYYYKHYKKSEDYKTWKKEGCEVLNNSGIPDFHNEVCEECQQPGDLVCCATCPAAYHPPCVPRRFRHKTLESPARPGDPDP
;
A
#
# COMPACT_ATOMS: atom_id res chain seq x y z
N MET A 1 31.31 0.80 28.44
CA MET A 1 30.04 1.55 28.47
C MET A 1 29.76 2.05 27.07
N MET A 2 28.89 1.34 26.34
CA MET A 2 28.18 1.80 25.13
C MET A 2 26.82 1.09 25.21
N PRO A 3 25.71 1.84 25.20
CA PRO A 3 24.41 1.29 25.53
C PRO A 3 23.85 0.50 24.34
N GLU A 4 23.36 -0.71 24.61
CA GLU A 4 22.81 -1.68 23.66
C GLU A 4 21.38 -1.26 23.24
N GLU A 5 21.23 -0.04 22.71
CA GLU A 5 19.91 0.63 22.59
C GLU A 5 19.17 0.34 21.27
N LYS A 6 19.60 -0.66 20.50
CA LYS A 6 19.07 -0.86 19.13
C LYS A 6 18.43 -2.21 18.87
N GLU A 7 18.11 -2.95 19.93
CA GLU A 7 17.49 -4.26 19.78
C GLU A 7 16.05 -4.22 20.28
N TRP A 8 15.13 -4.51 19.36
CA TRP A 8 13.75 -4.78 19.71
C TRP A 8 13.71 -6.05 20.57
N THR A 9 13.30 -5.90 21.82
CA THR A 9 13.16 -7.06 22.71
C THR A 9 12.03 -7.97 22.22
N GLU A 10 12.10 -9.28 22.50
CA GLU A 10 11.06 -10.23 22.09
C GLU A 10 9.67 -9.82 22.58
N VAL A 11 9.59 -9.23 23.77
CA VAL A 11 8.35 -8.68 24.34
C VAL A 11 7.82 -7.51 23.51
N GLU A 12 8.68 -6.61 23.04
CA GLU A 12 8.30 -5.48 22.19
C GLU A 12 7.88 -5.93 20.78
N LYS A 13 8.57 -6.94 20.23
CA LYS A 13 8.19 -7.54 18.93
C LYS A 13 6.80 -8.16 19.01
N ARG A 14 6.52 -8.91 20.07
CA ARG A 14 5.20 -9.53 20.28
C ARG A 14 4.10 -8.49 20.51
N LYS A 15 4.38 -7.41 21.25
CA LYS A 15 3.46 -6.27 21.37
C LYS A 15 3.20 -5.57 20.04
N PHE A 16 4.21 -5.48 19.17
CA PHE A 16 4.05 -4.90 17.85
C PHE A 16 3.19 -5.78 16.96
N ASP A 17 3.39 -7.09 16.98
CA ASP A 17 2.60 -8.06 16.22
C ASP A 17 1.11 -8.05 16.63
N ASP A 18 0.84 -8.13 17.93
CA ASP A 18 -0.53 -8.03 18.48
C ASP A 18 -1.21 -6.72 18.06
N ALA A 19 -0.46 -5.61 18.13
CA ALA A 19 -0.95 -4.31 17.71
C ALA A 19 -1.13 -4.18 16.18
N MET A 20 -0.33 -4.88 15.37
CA MET A 20 -0.50 -4.96 13.91
C MET A 20 -1.77 -5.75 13.55
N TYR A 21 -2.11 -6.77 14.34
CA TYR A 21 -3.35 -7.52 14.16
C TYR A 21 -4.59 -6.70 14.54
N GLU A 22 -4.51 -5.94 15.64
CA GLU A 22 -5.65 -5.13 16.12
C GLU A 22 -5.82 -3.78 15.39
N PHE A 23 -4.72 -3.09 15.05
CA PHE A 23 -4.73 -1.71 14.52
C PHE A 23 -4.20 -1.60 13.09
N GLY A 24 -3.56 -2.64 12.54
CA GLY A 24 -2.98 -2.59 11.20
C GLY A 24 -1.76 -1.66 11.12
N LYS A 25 -1.70 -0.80 10.10
CA LYS A 25 -0.57 0.14 9.89
C LYS A 25 -0.74 1.47 10.65
N GLU A 26 -1.63 1.52 11.64
CA GLU A 26 -1.87 2.70 12.47
C GLU A 26 -0.78 2.87 13.54
N PHE A 27 0.46 3.15 13.10
CA PHE A 27 1.63 3.25 13.95
C PHE A 27 1.50 4.27 15.09
N SER A 28 0.71 5.34 14.89
CA SER A 28 0.42 6.33 15.93
C SER A 28 -0.38 5.75 17.10
N GLN A 29 -1.33 4.85 16.81
CA GLN A 29 -2.16 4.19 17.83
C GLN A 29 -1.39 3.06 18.50
N ILE A 30 -0.66 2.26 17.71
CA ILE A 30 0.23 1.21 18.20
C ILE A 30 1.24 1.77 19.21
N ARG A 31 1.86 2.92 18.88
CA ARG A 31 2.73 3.64 19.80
C ARG A 31 2.00 4.02 21.07
N LYS A 32 0.84 4.65 20.96
CA LYS A 32 0.12 5.19 22.12
C LYS A 32 -0.36 4.10 23.09
N LYS A 33 -0.78 2.95 22.56
CA LYS A 33 -1.42 1.87 23.33
C LYS A 33 -0.45 0.76 23.76
N TYR A 34 0.49 0.36 22.92
CA TYR A 34 1.39 -0.79 23.18
C TYR A 34 2.82 -0.37 23.50
N LEU A 35 3.33 0.62 22.76
CA LEU A 35 4.75 0.99 22.76
C LEU A 35 4.96 2.50 22.95
N PRO A 36 4.54 3.09 24.09
CA PRO A 36 4.65 4.54 24.31
C PRO A 36 6.11 5.01 24.42
N LYS A 37 7.02 4.06 24.72
CA LYS A 37 8.47 4.30 24.82
C LYS A 37 9.17 4.37 23.46
N LYS A 38 8.57 3.85 22.39
CA LYS A 38 9.15 3.89 21.04
C LYS A 38 8.52 5.04 20.27
N SER A 39 9.25 5.59 19.30
CA SER A 39 8.72 6.64 18.41
C SER A 39 8.03 6.02 17.20
N VAL A 40 7.08 6.73 16.57
CA VAL A 40 6.43 6.28 15.32
C VAL A 40 7.47 5.94 14.27
N LYS A 41 8.53 6.76 14.15
CA LYS A 41 9.65 6.50 13.23
C LYS A 41 10.32 5.14 13.48
N GLN A 42 10.49 4.75 14.75
CA GLN A 42 11.09 3.46 15.11
C GLN A 42 10.16 2.29 14.77
N LEU A 43 8.85 2.44 15.00
CA LEU A 43 7.84 1.44 14.62
C LEU A 43 7.82 1.21 13.10
N VAL A 44 7.81 2.31 12.33
CA VAL A 44 7.85 2.29 10.86
C VAL A 44 9.14 1.66 10.36
N GLU A 45 10.29 2.05 10.93
CA GLU A 45 11.58 1.49 10.55
C GLU A 45 11.65 -0.02 10.81
N TYR A 46 11.14 -0.48 11.96
CA TYR A 46 11.06 -1.90 12.29
C TYR A 46 10.14 -2.67 11.36
N TYR A 47 8.97 -2.10 11.02
CA TYR A 47 8.03 -2.69 10.09
C TYR A 47 8.72 -3.04 8.76
N TYR A 48 9.41 -2.06 8.15
CA TYR A 48 10.04 -2.26 6.85
C TYR A 48 11.34 -3.08 6.91
N LYS A 49 12.14 -2.95 7.99
CA LYS A 49 13.46 -3.61 8.07
C LYS A 49 13.41 -5.04 8.61
N HIS A 50 12.49 -5.33 9.54
CA HIS A 50 12.43 -6.60 10.26
C HIS A 50 11.09 -7.32 10.07
N TYR A 51 9.97 -6.65 10.34
CA TYR A 51 8.65 -7.30 10.31
C TYR A 51 8.30 -7.84 8.92
N LYS A 52 8.53 -7.05 7.86
CA LYS A 52 8.29 -7.46 6.46
C LYS A 52 9.11 -8.68 6.01
N LYS A 53 10.22 -8.98 6.70
CA LYS A 53 11.06 -10.17 6.43
C LYS A 53 10.65 -11.39 7.26
N SER A 54 9.86 -11.19 8.33
CA SER A 54 9.40 -12.26 9.21
C SER A 54 8.26 -13.05 8.58
N GLU A 55 8.07 -14.28 9.05
CA GLU A 55 6.93 -15.11 8.66
C GLU A 55 5.61 -14.52 9.17
N ASP A 56 5.65 -13.80 10.29
CA ASP A 56 4.49 -13.12 10.89
C ASP A 56 3.82 -12.15 9.91
N TYR A 57 4.58 -11.42 9.09
CA TYR A 57 4.03 -10.55 8.04
C TYR A 57 3.32 -11.33 6.93
N LYS A 58 3.82 -12.53 6.59
CA LYS A 58 3.17 -13.40 5.60
C LYS A 58 1.86 -13.94 6.15
N THR A 59 1.85 -14.35 7.42
CA THR A 59 0.65 -14.81 8.13
C THR A 59 -0.36 -13.68 8.24
N TRP A 60 0.04 -12.50 8.72
CA TRP A 60 -0.80 -11.30 8.78
C TRP A 60 -1.29 -10.85 7.41
N LYS A 61 -0.50 -10.98 6.33
CA LYS A 61 -0.95 -10.69 4.96
C LYS A 61 -1.96 -11.73 4.46
N LYS A 62 -1.81 -13.00 4.84
CA LYS A 62 -2.69 -14.11 4.43
C LYS A 62 -4.01 -14.10 5.20
N GLU A 63 -3.97 -13.79 6.49
CA GLU A 63 -5.13 -13.79 7.39
C GLU A 63 -5.83 -12.42 7.47
N GLY A 64 -5.10 -11.32 7.31
CA GLY A 64 -5.62 -9.93 7.40
C GLY A 64 -6.24 -9.37 6.12
N CYS A 65 -6.67 -10.23 5.19
CA CYS A 65 -7.11 -9.87 3.84
C CYS A 65 -8.32 -8.90 3.82
N GLU A 66 -9.12 -8.81 4.88
CA GLU A 66 -10.32 -7.97 4.87
C GLU A 66 -10.07 -6.51 5.31
N VAL A 67 -9.05 -6.24 6.15
CA VAL A 67 -8.89 -4.93 6.83
C VAL A 67 -7.83 -4.02 6.19
N LEU A 68 -6.87 -4.58 5.45
CA LEU A 68 -5.72 -3.84 4.89
C LEU A 68 -5.93 -3.23 3.51
N ASN A 69 -7.05 -3.53 2.87
CA ASN A 69 -7.41 -2.97 1.58
C ASN A 69 -7.66 -1.43 1.62
N ASN A 70 -7.71 -0.82 2.82
CA ASN A 70 -8.02 0.60 2.99
C ASN A 70 -6.80 1.53 3.28
N SER A 71 -5.56 1.04 3.20
CA SER A 71 -4.35 1.81 3.58
C SER A 71 -3.46 2.30 2.42
N GLY A 72 -3.90 2.25 1.16
CA GLY A 72 -3.22 2.95 0.06
C GLY A 72 -1.73 2.61 -0.14
N ILE A 73 -1.31 1.36 0.18
CA ILE A 73 0.00 0.82 -0.22
C ILE A 73 -0.28 -0.21 -1.31
N PRO A 74 0.27 -0.04 -2.52
CA PRO A 74 -0.32 -0.55 -3.77
C PRO A 74 -0.11 -2.06 -3.89
N ASP A 75 -1.19 -2.82 -3.83
CA ASP A 75 -1.30 -4.14 -4.51
C ASP A 75 -2.74 -4.70 -4.44
N PHE A 76 -3.76 -3.84 -4.48
CA PHE A 76 -5.16 -4.27 -4.62
C PHE A 76 -5.73 -3.80 -5.94
N HIS A 77 -4.88 -3.70 -6.96
CA HIS A 77 -5.32 -3.56 -8.33
C HIS A 77 -5.45 -4.94 -8.92
N ASN A 78 -6.55 -5.15 -9.62
CA ASN A 78 -6.82 -6.43 -10.23
C ASN A 78 -5.63 -6.85 -11.11
N GLU A 79 -5.20 -8.10 -10.99
CA GLU A 79 -4.06 -8.63 -11.76
C GLU A 79 -4.38 -8.87 -13.24
N VAL A 80 -5.63 -8.63 -13.62
CA VAL A 80 -6.14 -8.71 -14.98
C VAL A 80 -6.93 -7.45 -15.35
N CYS A 81 -6.88 -7.09 -16.62
CA CYS A 81 -7.67 -5.98 -17.15
C CYS A 81 -9.17 -6.26 -17.01
N GLU A 82 -9.94 -5.30 -16.50
CA GLU A 82 -11.40 -5.47 -16.33
C GLU A 82 -12.14 -5.63 -17.68
N GLU A 83 -11.60 -5.08 -18.77
CA GLU A 83 -12.21 -5.16 -20.10
C GLU A 83 -11.94 -6.48 -20.81
N CYS A 84 -10.67 -6.93 -20.83
CA CYS A 84 -10.26 -8.11 -21.58
C CYS A 84 -9.94 -9.34 -20.72
N GLN A 85 -9.97 -9.21 -19.38
CA GLN A 85 -9.66 -10.29 -18.42
C GLN A 85 -8.28 -10.93 -18.64
N GLN A 86 -7.31 -10.17 -19.16
CA GLN A 86 -5.94 -10.64 -19.40
C GLN A 86 -4.92 -9.94 -18.48
N PRO A 87 -3.89 -10.68 -18.02
CA PRO A 87 -2.76 -10.09 -17.31
C PRO A 87 -1.82 -9.36 -18.29
N GLY A 88 -1.12 -8.33 -17.82
CA GLY A 88 -0.23 -7.55 -18.66
C GLY A 88 0.24 -6.25 -18.01
N ASP A 89 0.56 -5.26 -18.83
CA ASP A 89 0.95 -3.91 -18.36
C ASP A 89 -0.32 -3.11 -18.01
N LEU A 90 -0.74 -3.22 -16.75
CA LEU A 90 -1.99 -2.63 -16.27
C LEU A 90 -1.74 -1.28 -15.61
N VAL A 91 -2.51 -0.27 -16.03
CA VAL A 91 -2.61 1.04 -15.40
C VAL A 91 -3.71 1.00 -14.36
N CYS A 92 -3.40 1.50 -13.17
CA CYS A 92 -4.27 1.47 -12.00
C CYS A 92 -4.57 2.86 -11.44
N CYS A 93 -5.77 3.01 -10.84
CA CYS A 93 -6.16 4.23 -10.15
C CYS A 93 -5.77 4.15 -8.66
N ALA A 94 -5.17 5.20 -8.09
CA ALA A 94 -4.75 5.20 -6.67
C ALA A 94 -5.90 4.98 -5.66
N THR A 95 -7.15 5.17 -6.08
CA THR A 95 -8.34 5.10 -5.21
C THR A 95 -9.33 3.99 -5.56
N CYS A 96 -9.05 3.15 -6.57
CA CYS A 96 -9.94 2.08 -6.99
C CYS A 96 -9.15 0.81 -7.31
N PRO A 97 -9.71 -0.40 -7.09
CA PRO A 97 -9.04 -1.68 -7.39
C PRO A 97 -9.01 -2.01 -8.88
N ALA A 98 -9.63 -1.19 -9.73
CA ALA A 98 -9.70 -1.41 -11.15
C ALA A 98 -8.33 -1.25 -11.82
N ALA A 99 -8.03 -2.17 -12.72
CA ALA A 99 -6.82 -2.22 -13.50
C ALA A 99 -7.18 -2.37 -14.98
N TYR A 100 -6.55 -1.59 -15.84
CA TYR A 100 -6.83 -1.58 -17.27
C TYR A 100 -5.53 -1.48 -18.06
N HIS A 101 -5.43 -2.16 -19.20
CA HIS A 101 -4.36 -1.86 -20.13
C HIS A 101 -4.48 -0.40 -20.61
N PRO A 102 -3.39 0.31 -20.90
CA PRO A 102 -3.40 1.64 -21.51
C PRO A 102 -4.39 1.83 -22.69
N PRO A 103 -4.54 0.86 -23.62
CA PRO A 103 -5.58 0.90 -24.66
C PRO A 103 -7.00 0.62 -24.15
N CYS A 104 -7.16 -0.21 -23.11
CA CYS A 104 -8.44 -0.60 -22.51
C CYS A 104 -8.96 0.40 -21.47
N VAL A 105 -8.19 1.45 -21.13
CA VAL A 105 -8.65 2.49 -20.20
C VAL A 105 -9.83 3.24 -20.83
N PRO A 106 -11.03 3.22 -20.20
CA PRO A 106 -12.18 3.94 -20.72
C PRO A 106 -11.92 5.44 -20.78
N ARG A 107 -12.38 6.12 -21.83
CA ARG A 107 -12.15 7.57 -22.06
C ARG A 107 -12.63 8.48 -20.91
N ARG A 108 -13.56 8.02 -20.09
CA ARG A 108 -14.07 8.72 -18.89
C ARG A 108 -13.09 8.74 -17.71
N PHE A 109 -12.08 7.86 -17.72
CA PHE A 109 -11.07 7.74 -16.66
C PHE A 109 -9.69 8.23 -17.08
N ARG A 110 -9.51 8.66 -18.34
CA ARG A 110 -8.31 9.40 -18.72
C ARG A 110 -8.33 10.71 -17.97
N HIS A 111 -7.35 10.92 -17.08
CA HIS A 111 -7.10 12.22 -16.48
C HIS A 111 -7.07 13.23 -17.63
N LYS A 112 -7.96 14.21 -17.57
CA LYS A 112 -8.00 15.29 -18.55
C LYS A 112 -6.63 15.97 -18.47
N THR A 113 -5.72 15.65 -19.39
CA THR A 113 -4.58 16.51 -19.65
C THR A 113 -5.20 17.84 -20.01
N LEU A 114 -5.12 18.80 -19.08
CA LEU A 114 -5.38 20.18 -19.42
C LEU A 114 -4.38 20.53 -20.52
N GLU A 115 -4.93 21.14 -21.58
CA GLU A 115 -4.28 21.72 -22.77
C GLU A 115 -4.03 20.71 -23.91
N SER A 116 -4.65 20.81 -25.08
CA SER A 116 -4.90 22.04 -25.87
C SER A 116 -6.27 22.08 -26.57
N PRO A 117 -6.82 23.28 -26.81
CA PRO A 117 -8.02 23.47 -27.62
C PRO A 117 -7.80 23.00 -29.07
N ALA A 118 -8.88 22.52 -29.69
CA ALA A 118 -8.93 22.15 -31.10
C ALA A 118 -8.28 23.23 -31.97
N ARG A 119 -7.33 22.87 -32.85
CA ARG A 119 -7.00 23.70 -34.01
C ARG A 119 -8.14 23.52 -35.02
N PRO A 120 -8.89 24.58 -35.38
CA PRO A 120 -9.77 24.50 -36.54
C PRO A 120 -8.91 24.59 -37.81
N GLY A 121 -9.04 23.60 -38.70
CA GLY A 121 -8.57 23.71 -40.08
C GLY A 121 -7.44 22.76 -40.50
N ASP A 122 -7.67 21.45 -40.43
CA ASP A 122 -6.95 20.52 -41.30
C ASP A 122 -7.90 20.10 -42.44
N PRO A 123 -7.65 20.52 -43.69
CA PRO A 123 -8.34 20.00 -44.86
C PRO A 123 -7.78 18.63 -45.23
N ASP A 124 -8.69 17.69 -45.50
CA ASP A 124 -8.46 16.33 -46.00
C ASP A 124 -7.67 16.30 -47.32
N PRO A 125 -6.61 15.48 -47.42
CA PRO A 125 -6.20 14.85 -48.67
C PRO A 125 -6.30 13.31 -48.67
#